data_AF-A0ABC9TKT6-F1
#
_entry.id   AF-A0ABC9TKT6-F1
#
_cell.length_a   1.000
_cell.length_b   1.000
_cell.length_c   1.000
_cell.angle_alpha   90.00
_cell.angle_beta   90.00
_cell.angle_gamma   90.00
#
_symmetry.space_group_name_H-M   'P 1'
#
loop_
_entity.id
_entity.type
_entity.pdbx_description
1 polymer ?
#
loop_
_entity_poly.entity_id
_entity_poly.type
_entity_poly.pdbx_seq_one_letter_code
_entity_poly.pdbx_strand_id
1 'polypeptide(L)'
;MLTVQIVNARRREMIEKIKAKRKSVNETLREKGFWTVQLLNLQYFFKYYFLYSLQIYIFSFFLVLCKVENQRSLTKEIAPGLTTEGIMAFAIVAYIVYRALCIVVPFINLVIDRGDEEGFKGRLCKFLQTSLYFCLVVTSKYLSGNYFDSIHSYDDIPGNFYFLFGVSFICYFLTKANITRQFTIWARDIEIILTERVNPTIIRTEMDLKKCVKVSSSIEKAIKVTGVSQHITLSEEAVEANKLDRKTGKIKKVKGSKLLDVYDEVQIQVKYSIIPRVTLRLPQEIIVTEGYVNLAKENCIKRDVSLEEETNEADS
;
A
#
# COMPACT_ATOMS: atom_id res chain seq x y z
N MET A 1 -1.22 47.64 -37.64
CA MET A 1 0.14 47.67 -37.02
C MET A 1 0.12 47.16 -35.57
N LEU A 2 -0.80 47.61 -34.71
CA LEU A 2 -0.96 47.13 -33.31
C LEU A 2 -1.18 45.61 -33.18
N THR A 3 -2.02 45.02 -34.03
CA THR A 3 -2.38 43.59 -33.97
C THR A 3 -1.17 42.66 -34.19
N VAL A 4 -0.24 43.07 -35.06
CA VAL A 4 0.99 42.32 -35.34
C VAL A 4 1.98 42.39 -34.16
N GLN A 5 2.04 43.53 -33.47
CA GLN A 5 2.88 43.67 -32.27
C GLN A 5 2.35 42.85 -31.09
N ILE A 6 1.02 42.79 -30.90
CA ILE A 6 0.39 41.99 -29.84
C ILE A 6 0.60 40.48 -30.07
N VAL A 7 0.45 40.01 -31.31
CA VAL A 7 0.71 38.60 -31.67
C VAL A 7 2.18 38.24 -31.47
N ASN A 8 3.11 39.12 -31.86
CA ASN A 8 4.55 38.91 -31.67
C ASN A 8 4.98 38.95 -30.19
N ALA A 9 4.28 39.71 -29.34
CA ALA A 9 4.51 39.72 -27.90
C ALA A 9 4.03 38.41 -27.24
N ARG A 10 2.80 37.96 -27.54
CA ARG A 10 2.28 36.66 -27.03
C ARG A 10 3.13 35.48 -27.49
N ARG A 11 3.62 35.51 -28.73
CA ARG A 11 4.51 34.45 -29.25
C ARG A 11 5.83 34.40 -28.49
N ARG A 12 6.41 35.55 -28.14
CA ARG A 12 7.63 35.63 -27.32
C ARG A 12 7.40 35.10 -25.90
N GLU A 13 6.32 35.50 -25.25
CA GLU A 13 5.96 35.01 -23.91
C GLU A 13 5.74 33.48 -23.89
N MET A 14 5.06 32.93 -24.89
CA MET A 14 4.86 31.50 -25.03
C MET A 14 6.19 30.75 -25.25
N ILE A 15 7.08 31.28 -26.10
CA ILE A 15 8.42 30.72 -26.32
C ILE A 15 9.26 30.73 -25.05
N GLU A 16 9.20 31.81 -24.25
CA GLU A 16 9.91 31.88 -22.98
C GLU A 16 9.36 30.90 -21.94
N LYS A 17 8.03 30.77 -21.82
CA LYS A 17 7.40 29.74 -20.97
C LYS A 17 7.82 28.33 -21.38
N ILE A 18 7.90 28.05 -22.69
CA ILE A 18 8.37 26.75 -23.20
C ILE A 18 9.85 26.54 -22.88
N LYS A 19 10.71 27.55 -23.05
CA LYS A 19 12.14 27.48 -22.71
C LYS A 19 12.36 27.26 -21.22
N ALA A 20 11.64 27.99 -20.36
CA ALA A 20 11.69 27.85 -18.92
C ALA A 20 11.22 26.45 -18.47
N LYS A 21 10.12 25.95 -19.04
CA LYS A 21 9.63 24.59 -18.79
C LYS A 21 10.64 23.54 -19.25
N ARG A 22 11.26 23.70 -20.43
CA ARG A 22 12.28 22.78 -20.95
C ARG A 22 13.54 22.77 -20.07
N LYS A 23 13.96 23.94 -19.57
CA LYS A 23 15.10 24.07 -18.65
C LYS A 23 14.81 23.34 -17.33
N SER A 24 13.63 23.58 -16.75
CA SER A 24 13.16 22.89 -15.54
C SER A 24 13.10 21.37 -15.73
N VAL A 25 12.55 20.88 -16.85
CA VAL A 25 12.50 19.44 -17.16
C VAL A 25 13.91 18.85 -17.29
N ASN A 26 14.83 19.54 -18.00
CA ASN A 26 16.21 19.09 -18.13
C ASN A 26 16.96 19.06 -16.80
N GLU A 27 16.66 19.98 -15.89
CA GLU A 27 17.20 19.97 -14.54
C GLU A 27 16.68 18.75 -13.77
N THR A 28 15.38 18.46 -13.79
CA THR A 28 14.80 17.27 -13.15
C THR A 28 15.36 15.95 -13.69
N LEU A 29 15.56 15.85 -15.01
CA LEU A 29 16.11 14.63 -15.66
C LEU A 29 17.58 14.37 -15.30
N ARG A 30 18.33 15.38 -14.88
CA ARG A 30 19.72 15.22 -14.42
C ARG A 30 19.81 14.79 -12.95
N GLU A 31 18.70 14.82 -12.22
CA GLU A 31 18.70 14.48 -10.80
C GLU A 31 18.75 12.97 -10.58
N LYS A 32 19.74 12.50 -9.80
CA LYS A 32 19.84 11.09 -9.39
C LYS A 32 18.58 10.61 -8.67
N GLY A 33 17.99 11.46 -7.82
CA GLY A 33 16.77 11.14 -7.07
C GLY A 33 15.59 10.81 -7.98
N PHE A 34 15.43 11.52 -9.11
CA PHE A 34 14.38 11.25 -10.09
C PHE A 34 14.50 9.84 -10.67
N TRP A 35 15.70 9.42 -11.08
CA TRP A 35 15.94 8.09 -11.63
C TRP A 35 15.76 6.97 -10.61
N THR A 36 16.15 7.20 -9.36
CA THR A 36 15.86 6.26 -8.27
C THR A 36 14.36 6.04 -8.12
N VAL A 37 13.55 7.11 -8.19
CA VAL A 37 12.09 6.98 -8.16
C VAL A 37 11.55 6.24 -9.37
N GLN A 38 12.03 6.54 -10.58
CA GLN A 38 11.56 5.83 -11.79
C GLN A 38 11.90 4.34 -11.74
N LEU A 39 13.07 3.97 -11.23
CA LEU A 39 13.42 2.58 -11.00
C LEU A 39 12.48 1.93 -9.97
N LEU A 40 12.13 2.64 -8.90
CA LEU A 40 11.18 2.15 -7.89
C LEU A 40 9.77 1.97 -8.48
N ASN A 41 9.31 2.87 -9.34
CA ASN A 41 8.04 2.72 -10.08
C ASN A 41 8.05 1.44 -10.93
N LEU A 42 9.16 1.19 -11.64
CA LEU A 42 9.33 0.00 -12.46
C LEU A 42 9.35 -1.29 -11.62
N GLN A 43 10.10 -1.29 -10.51
CA GLN A 43 10.09 -2.40 -9.55
C GLN A 43 8.69 -2.64 -8.99
N TYR A 44 7.96 -1.57 -8.67
CA TYR A 44 6.59 -1.69 -8.19
C TYR A 44 5.68 -2.37 -9.23
N PHE A 45 5.79 -1.99 -10.50
CA PHE A 45 5.08 -2.66 -11.59
C PHE A 45 5.44 -4.15 -11.70
N PHE A 46 6.73 -4.49 -11.68
CA PHE A 46 7.19 -5.87 -11.72
C PHE A 46 6.71 -6.70 -10.53
N LYS A 47 6.70 -6.13 -9.32
CA LYS A 47 6.14 -6.79 -8.14
C LYS A 47 4.71 -7.27 -8.38
N TYR A 48 3.85 -6.41 -8.93
CA TYR A 48 2.46 -6.79 -9.20
C TYR A 48 2.32 -7.73 -10.40
N TYR A 49 3.13 -7.56 -11.44
CA TYR A 49 3.19 -8.50 -12.56
C TYR A 49 3.46 -9.94 -12.08
N PHE A 50 4.49 -10.12 -11.25
CA PHE A 50 4.83 -11.44 -10.72
C PHE A 50 3.79 -11.97 -9.73
N LEU A 51 3.24 -11.11 -8.87
CA LEU A 51 2.17 -11.49 -7.94
C LEU A 51 0.93 -12.00 -8.68
N TYR A 52 0.48 -11.29 -9.72
CA TYR A 52 -0.69 -11.68 -10.49
C TYR A 52 -0.43 -12.91 -11.35
N SER A 53 0.77 -13.06 -11.90
CA SER A 53 1.19 -14.28 -12.59
C SER A 53 1.11 -15.50 -11.65
N LEU A 54 1.59 -15.38 -10.41
CA LEU A 54 1.46 -16.43 -9.39
C LEU A 54 0.00 -16.78 -9.10
N GLN A 55 -0.87 -15.79 -8.95
CA GLN A 55 -2.30 -16.05 -8.72
C GLN A 55 -2.95 -16.77 -9.90
N ILE A 56 -2.57 -16.45 -11.14
CA ILE A 56 -3.04 -17.15 -12.35
C ILE A 56 -2.56 -18.60 -12.35
N TYR A 57 -1.29 -18.85 -12.04
CA TYR A 57 -0.76 -20.22 -11.95
C TYR A 57 -1.45 -21.01 -10.85
N ILE A 58 -1.65 -20.43 -9.66
CA ILE A 58 -2.36 -21.08 -8.56
C ILE A 58 -3.78 -21.46 -8.98
N PHE A 59 -4.53 -20.51 -9.57
CA PHE A 59 -5.89 -20.76 -10.04
C PHE A 59 -5.94 -21.84 -11.14
N SER A 60 -5.02 -21.76 -12.11
CA SER A 60 -4.87 -22.77 -13.16
C SER A 60 -4.58 -24.15 -12.58
N PHE A 61 -3.69 -24.24 -11.58
CA PHE A 61 -3.36 -25.50 -10.92
C PHE A 61 -4.56 -26.08 -10.17
N PHE A 62 -5.36 -25.24 -9.50
CA PHE A 62 -6.61 -25.69 -8.88
C PHE A 62 -7.61 -26.27 -9.89
N LEU A 63 -7.74 -25.66 -11.06
CA LEU A 63 -8.60 -26.20 -12.12
C LEU A 63 -8.07 -27.56 -12.64
N VAL A 64 -6.75 -27.71 -12.78
CA VAL A 64 -6.14 -29.00 -13.13
C VAL A 64 -6.39 -30.05 -12.06
N LEU A 65 -6.22 -29.72 -10.77
CA LEU A 65 -6.55 -30.62 -9.65
C LEU A 65 -8.00 -31.11 -9.74
N CYS A 66 -8.94 -30.18 -9.96
CA CYS A 66 -10.36 -30.52 -10.12
C CYS A 66 -10.61 -31.43 -11.34
N LYS A 67 -9.89 -31.24 -12.44
CA LYS A 67 -10.01 -32.08 -13.64
C LYS A 67 -9.54 -33.50 -13.37
N VAL A 68 -8.30 -33.64 -12.89
CA VAL A 68 -7.62 -34.93 -12.73
C VAL A 68 -8.32 -35.78 -11.66
N GLU A 69 -8.79 -35.16 -10.57
CA GLU A 69 -9.47 -35.90 -9.50
C GLU A 69 -10.87 -36.37 -9.94
N ASN A 70 -11.61 -35.57 -10.71
CA ASN A 70 -12.90 -35.98 -11.26
C ASN A 70 -12.79 -36.99 -12.42
N GLN A 71 -11.61 -37.16 -13.02
CA GLN A 71 -11.38 -38.24 -13.99
C GLN A 71 -11.14 -39.60 -13.31
N ARG A 72 -10.66 -39.62 -12.06
CA ARG A 72 -10.43 -40.85 -11.29
C ARG A 72 -11.71 -41.47 -10.73
N SER A 73 -12.76 -40.66 -10.49
CA SER A 73 -14.09 -41.19 -10.20
C SER A 73 -14.74 -41.62 -11.52
N LEU A 74 -14.71 -42.93 -11.82
CA LEU A 74 -15.34 -43.52 -13.01
C LEU A 74 -16.73 -42.89 -13.24
N THR A 75 -16.89 -42.20 -14.37
CA THR A 75 -18.16 -41.76 -14.96
C THR A 75 -19.17 -41.14 -14.00
N LYS A 76 -19.29 -39.81 -14.01
CA LYS A 76 -20.60 -39.18 -13.76
C LYS A 76 -20.63 -37.78 -14.32
N GLU A 77 -21.52 -37.57 -15.27
CA GLU A 77 -22.34 -36.36 -15.28
C GLU A 77 -22.57 -35.92 -13.82
N ILE A 78 -21.98 -34.79 -13.44
CA ILE A 78 -22.14 -34.23 -12.09
C ILE A 78 -23.63 -33.92 -11.86
N ALA A 79 -24.33 -33.63 -12.97
CA ALA A 79 -25.78 -33.60 -13.19
C ALA A 79 -26.04 -33.90 -14.69
N PRO A 80 -27.24 -34.35 -15.10
CA PRO A 80 -27.53 -34.62 -16.52
C PRO A 80 -27.19 -33.41 -17.41
N GLY A 81 -26.31 -33.62 -18.40
CA GLY A 81 -25.84 -32.57 -19.30
C GLY A 81 -24.69 -31.67 -18.78
N LEU A 82 -24.16 -31.90 -17.56
CA LEU A 82 -23.06 -31.10 -16.99
C LEU A 82 -21.74 -31.90 -16.96
N THR A 83 -20.89 -31.65 -17.96
CA THR A 83 -19.55 -32.24 -18.04
C THR A 83 -18.53 -31.47 -17.20
N THR A 84 -17.51 -32.16 -16.68
CA THR A 84 -16.39 -31.54 -15.96
C THR A 84 -15.72 -30.43 -16.78
N GLU A 85 -15.62 -30.62 -18.09
CA GLU A 85 -15.10 -29.63 -19.05
C GLU A 85 -15.98 -28.38 -19.13
N GLY A 86 -17.31 -28.55 -19.15
CA GLY A 86 -18.26 -27.44 -19.10
C GLY A 86 -18.13 -26.60 -17.82
N ILE A 87 -17.94 -27.25 -16.67
CA ILE A 87 -17.74 -26.56 -15.39
C ILE A 87 -16.42 -25.77 -15.37
N MET A 88 -15.33 -26.35 -15.89
CA MET A 88 -14.04 -25.64 -15.97
C MET A 88 -14.11 -24.46 -16.93
N ALA A 89 -14.69 -24.64 -18.11
CA ALA A 89 -14.88 -23.56 -19.08
C ALA A 89 -15.71 -22.43 -18.48
N PHE A 90 -16.80 -22.76 -17.79
CA PHE A 90 -17.60 -21.80 -17.05
C PHE A 90 -16.77 -21.10 -15.96
N ALA A 91 -15.97 -21.83 -15.17
CA ALA A 91 -15.15 -21.24 -14.12
C ALA A 91 -14.09 -20.26 -14.68
N ILE A 92 -13.45 -20.58 -15.81
CA ILE A 92 -12.50 -19.70 -16.49
C ILE A 92 -13.21 -18.44 -16.98
N VAL A 93 -14.34 -18.58 -17.68
CA VAL A 93 -15.11 -17.44 -18.19
C VAL A 93 -15.63 -16.58 -17.05
N ALA A 94 -16.20 -17.18 -16.01
CA ALA A 94 -16.66 -16.49 -14.82
C ALA A 94 -15.51 -15.74 -14.13
N TYR A 95 -14.32 -16.33 -14.08
CA TYR A 95 -13.13 -15.68 -13.53
C TYR A 95 -12.69 -14.48 -14.37
N ILE A 96 -12.66 -14.60 -15.70
CA ILE A 96 -12.34 -13.49 -16.61
C ILE A 96 -13.36 -12.35 -16.46
N VAL A 97 -14.66 -12.68 -16.45
CA VAL A 97 -15.75 -11.70 -16.29
C VAL A 97 -15.67 -11.01 -14.93
N TYR A 98 -15.46 -11.76 -13.85
CA TYR A 98 -15.25 -11.20 -12.52
C TYR A 98 -14.09 -10.20 -12.49
N ARG A 99 -12.97 -10.53 -13.14
CA ARG A 99 -11.81 -9.63 -13.24
C ARG A 99 -12.10 -8.40 -14.10
N ALA A 100 -12.88 -8.52 -15.17
CA ALA A 100 -13.34 -7.38 -15.96
C ALA A 100 -14.21 -6.43 -15.12
N LEU A 101 -15.15 -6.97 -14.35
CA LEU A 101 -16.01 -6.20 -13.44
C LEU A 101 -15.20 -5.47 -12.36
N CYS A 102 -14.13 -6.10 -11.85
CA CYS A 102 -13.23 -5.50 -10.87
C CYS A 102 -12.48 -4.26 -11.38
N ILE A 103 -12.38 -4.03 -12.70
CA ILE A 103 -11.78 -2.81 -13.27
C ILE A 103 -12.76 -1.63 -13.25
N VAL A 104 -14.06 -1.90 -13.34
CA VAL A 104 -15.10 -0.87 -13.47
C VAL A 104 -15.09 0.07 -12.27
N VAL A 105 -14.98 -0.47 -11.05
CA VAL A 105 -14.98 0.34 -9.82
C VAL A 105 -13.77 1.29 -9.74
N PRO A 106 -12.51 0.83 -9.91
CA PRO A 106 -11.35 1.73 -10.02
C PRO A 106 -11.46 2.73 -11.18
N PHE A 107 -12.01 2.33 -12.33
CA PHE A 107 -12.20 3.21 -13.47
C PHE A 107 -13.16 4.36 -13.16
N ILE A 108 -14.34 4.06 -12.60
CA ILE A 108 -15.31 5.08 -12.18
C ILE A 108 -14.67 6.03 -11.15
N ASN A 109 -13.97 5.47 -10.15
CA ASN A 109 -13.27 6.27 -9.15
C ASN A 109 -12.17 7.17 -9.77
N LEU A 110 -11.54 6.75 -10.86
CA LEU A 110 -10.55 7.56 -11.57
C LEU A 110 -11.20 8.75 -12.29
N VAL A 111 -12.36 8.54 -12.91
CA VAL A 111 -13.09 9.57 -13.69
C VAL A 111 -13.73 10.63 -12.79
N ILE A 112 -14.12 10.27 -11.57
CA ILE A 112 -14.68 11.22 -10.60
C ILE A 112 -13.55 12.14 -10.10
N ASP A 113 -13.59 13.40 -10.55
CA ASP A 113 -12.73 14.45 -10.02
C ASP A 113 -13.16 14.81 -8.60
N ARG A 114 -12.18 14.83 -7.69
CA ARG A 114 -12.38 15.17 -6.27
C ARG A 114 -11.46 16.31 -5.82
N GLY A 115 -10.74 16.97 -6.73
CA GLY A 115 -9.87 18.11 -6.42
C GLY A 115 -8.61 17.79 -5.60
N ASP A 116 -8.41 16.53 -5.18
CA ASP A 116 -7.23 16.08 -4.43
C ASP A 116 -6.25 15.32 -5.33
N GLU A 117 -5.11 15.96 -5.61
CA GLU A 117 -4.00 15.41 -6.40
C GLU A 117 -3.41 14.15 -5.75
N GLU A 118 -3.46 14.04 -4.42
CA GLU A 118 -2.97 12.87 -3.68
C GLU A 118 -3.93 11.69 -3.83
N GLY A 119 -5.23 11.95 -3.68
CA GLY A 119 -6.28 10.99 -3.97
C GLY A 119 -6.24 10.50 -5.42
N PHE A 120 -5.91 11.36 -6.39
CA PHE A 120 -5.82 10.96 -7.79
C PHE A 120 -4.74 9.90 -8.05
N LYS A 121 -3.53 10.06 -7.47
CA LYS A 121 -2.43 9.09 -7.63
C LYS A 121 -2.81 7.70 -7.12
N GLY A 122 -3.44 7.63 -5.95
CA GLY A 122 -3.91 6.36 -5.38
C GLY A 122 -4.97 5.68 -6.27
N ARG A 123 -5.90 6.46 -6.82
CA ARG A 123 -6.94 5.96 -7.75
C ARG A 123 -6.33 5.46 -9.06
N LEU A 124 -5.41 6.22 -9.65
CA LEU A 124 -4.68 5.83 -10.85
C LEU A 124 -3.88 4.55 -10.63
N CYS A 125 -3.17 4.43 -9.51
CA CYS A 125 -2.41 3.24 -9.15
C CYS A 125 -3.31 2.00 -9.06
N LYS A 126 -4.47 2.11 -8.39
CA LYS A 126 -5.44 1.02 -8.28
C LYS A 126 -6.02 0.62 -9.63
N PHE A 127 -6.29 1.59 -10.50
CA PHE A 127 -6.75 1.34 -11.87
C PHE A 127 -5.68 0.62 -12.70
N LEU A 128 -4.42 1.05 -12.65
CA LEU A 128 -3.31 0.40 -13.37
C LEU A 128 -3.06 -1.02 -12.87
N GLN A 129 -3.13 -1.25 -11.56
CA GLN A 129 -2.99 -2.59 -10.96
C GLN A 129 -4.10 -3.55 -11.43
N THR A 130 -5.35 -3.10 -11.38
CA THR A 130 -6.50 -3.92 -11.81
C THR A 130 -6.50 -4.17 -13.31
N SER A 131 -6.11 -3.16 -14.11
CA SER A 131 -5.95 -3.29 -15.56
C SER A 131 -4.81 -4.26 -15.93
N LEU A 132 -3.67 -4.18 -15.24
CA LEU A 132 -2.57 -5.11 -15.42
C LEU A 132 -3.01 -6.55 -15.14
N TYR A 133 -3.73 -6.77 -14.03
CA TYR A 133 -4.18 -8.10 -13.68
C TYR A 133 -5.13 -8.67 -14.75
N PHE A 134 -6.13 -7.89 -15.15
CA PHE A 134 -7.04 -8.31 -16.21
C PHE A 134 -6.31 -8.64 -17.51
N CYS A 135 -5.36 -7.79 -17.92
CA CYS A 135 -4.55 -8.04 -19.11
C CYS A 135 -3.79 -9.38 -19.01
N LEU A 136 -3.19 -9.68 -17.86
CA LEU A 136 -2.51 -10.95 -17.63
C LEU A 136 -3.46 -12.14 -17.66
N VAL A 137 -4.67 -11.99 -17.13
CA VAL A 137 -5.68 -13.06 -17.12
C VAL A 137 -6.13 -13.39 -18.54
N VAL A 138 -6.45 -12.39 -19.35
CA VAL A 138 -6.92 -12.58 -20.74
C VAL A 138 -5.81 -13.08 -21.66
N THR A 139 -4.56 -12.67 -21.43
CA THR A 139 -3.42 -13.09 -22.27
C THR A 139 -2.78 -14.41 -21.82
N SER A 140 -3.20 -14.99 -20.69
CA SER A 140 -2.62 -16.21 -20.15
C SER A 140 -2.98 -17.44 -20.99
N LYS A 141 -1.96 -18.13 -21.49
CA LYS A 141 -2.12 -19.44 -22.15
C LYS A 141 -2.63 -20.52 -21.19
N TYR A 142 -2.38 -20.38 -19.89
CA TYR A 142 -2.77 -21.32 -18.85
C TYR A 142 -4.24 -21.18 -18.40
N LEU A 143 -4.94 -20.18 -18.94
CA LEU A 143 -6.39 -20.00 -18.78
C LEU A 143 -7.11 -20.18 -20.12
N SER A 144 -6.64 -21.11 -20.95
CA SER A 144 -7.24 -21.42 -22.26
C SER A 144 -7.80 -22.84 -22.29
N GLY A 145 -8.88 -23.06 -23.03
CA GLY A 145 -9.46 -24.40 -23.22
C GLY A 145 -8.42 -25.41 -23.71
N ASN A 146 -7.65 -25.03 -24.74
CA ASN A 146 -6.57 -25.85 -25.31
C ASN A 146 -5.55 -26.35 -24.28
N TYR A 147 -5.22 -25.52 -23.28
CA TYR A 147 -4.31 -25.95 -22.21
C TYR A 147 -4.95 -27.07 -21.37
N PHE A 148 -6.20 -26.88 -20.94
CA PHE A 148 -6.88 -27.90 -20.13
C PHE A 148 -7.19 -29.15 -20.93
N ASP A 149 -7.56 -29.05 -22.21
CA ASP A 149 -7.84 -30.20 -23.07
C ASP A 149 -6.65 -31.14 -23.16
N SER A 150 -5.43 -30.59 -23.17
CA SER A 150 -4.18 -31.36 -23.25
C SER A 150 -3.79 -32.10 -21.95
N ILE A 151 -4.49 -31.87 -20.83
CA ILE A 151 -4.12 -32.43 -19.52
C ILE A 151 -5.08 -33.57 -19.13
N HIS A 152 -4.55 -34.77 -18.98
CA HIS A 152 -5.29 -35.95 -18.47
C HIS A 152 -4.71 -36.48 -17.15
N SER A 153 -3.48 -36.09 -16.82
CA SER A 153 -2.76 -36.47 -15.62
C SER A 153 -1.83 -35.35 -15.16
N TYR A 154 -1.27 -35.46 -13.96
CA TYR A 154 -0.30 -34.48 -13.46
C TYR A 154 1.00 -34.44 -14.27
N ASP A 155 1.33 -35.54 -14.95
CA ASP A 155 2.53 -35.65 -15.78
C ASP A 155 2.39 -34.87 -17.10
N ASP A 156 1.16 -34.58 -17.53
CA ASP A 156 0.88 -33.79 -18.73
C ASP A 156 1.07 -32.28 -18.52
N ILE A 157 1.26 -31.84 -17.26
CA ILE A 157 1.49 -30.43 -16.96
C ILE A 157 2.86 -30.04 -17.53
N PRO A 158 2.93 -29.06 -18.45
CA PRO A 158 4.20 -28.68 -19.08
C PRO A 158 5.23 -28.23 -18.05
N GLY A 159 6.46 -28.75 -18.12
CA GLY A 159 7.55 -28.35 -17.20
C GLY A 159 7.79 -26.83 -17.13
N ASN A 160 7.52 -26.12 -18.24
CA ASN A 160 7.59 -24.66 -18.29
C ASN A 160 6.62 -23.97 -17.32
N PHE A 161 5.47 -24.59 -16.99
CA PHE A 161 4.53 -24.08 -16.00
C PHE A 161 5.20 -23.96 -14.61
N TYR A 162 5.81 -25.05 -14.14
CA TYR A 162 6.50 -25.08 -12.85
C TYR A 162 7.71 -24.15 -12.81
N PHE A 163 8.46 -24.10 -13.91
CA PHE A 163 9.59 -23.18 -14.04
C PHE A 163 9.14 -21.72 -13.94
N LEU A 164 8.13 -21.31 -14.71
CA LEU A 164 7.61 -19.94 -14.68
C LEU A 164 6.96 -19.59 -13.33
N PHE A 165 6.31 -20.56 -12.68
CA PHE A 165 5.81 -20.39 -11.31
C PHE A 165 6.95 -20.10 -10.33
N GLY A 166 8.01 -20.92 -10.33
CA GLY A 166 9.17 -20.75 -9.46
C GLY A 166 9.91 -19.43 -9.70
N VAL A 167 10.14 -19.07 -10.96
CA VAL A 167 10.76 -17.77 -11.32
C VAL A 167 9.87 -16.61 -10.86
N SER A 168 8.57 -16.66 -11.09
CA SER A 168 7.65 -15.60 -10.66
C SER A 168 7.63 -15.47 -9.13
N PHE A 169 7.72 -16.59 -8.41
CA PHE A 169 7.81 -16.62 -6.96
C PHE A 169 9.06 -15.89 -6.48
N ILE A 170 10.24 -16.31 -6.95
CA ILE A 170 11.52 -15.71 -6.58
C ILE A 170 11.55 -14.21 -6.94
N CYS A 171 11.17 -13.86 -8.17
CA CYS A 171 11.16 -12.48 -8.64
C CYS A 171 10.20 -11.60 -7.83
N TYR A 172 9.03 -12.10 -7.42
CA TYR A 172 8.12 -11.37 -6.54
C TYR A 172 8.78 -11.01 -5.21
N PHE A 173 9.40 -11.99 -4.53
CA PHE A 173 10.06 -11.77 -3.25
C PHE A 173 11.27 -10.85 -3.36
N LEU A 174 12.12 -11.03 -4.38
CA LEU A 174 13.27 -10.15 -4.63
C LEU A 174 12.83 -8.70 -4.88
N THR A 175 11.79 -8.51 -5.70
CA THR A 175 11.30 -7.17 -6.02
C THR A 175 10.65 -6.52 -4.81
N LYS A 176 9.86 -7.28 -4.03
CA LYS A 176 9.29 -6.82 -2.76
C LYS A 176 10.39 -6.42 -1.77
N ALA A 177 11.41 -7.25 -1.60
CA ALA A 177 12.53 -7.00 -0.69
C ALA A 177 13.32 -5.74 -1.10
N ASN A 178 13.60 -5.55 -2.39
CA ASN A 178 14.28 -4.36 -2.90
C ASN A 178 13.49 -3.08 -2.63
N ILE A 179 12.17 -3.09 -2.87
CA ILE A 179 11.29 -1.96 -2.57
C ILE A 179 11.33 -1.65 -1.07
N THR A 180 11.15 -2.67 -0.22
CA THR A 180 11.19 -2.51 1.24
C THR A 180 12.54 -1.96 1.69
N ARG A 181 13.65 -2.50 1.19
CA ARG A 181 15.00 -2.02 1.50
C ARG A 181 15.18 -0.54 1.15
N GLN A 182 14.68 -0.11 -0.01
CA GLN A 182 14.78 1.29 -0.42
C GLN A 182 14.01 2.21 0.55
N PHE A 183 12.79 1.81 0.94
CA PHE A 183 12.03 2.54 1.94
C PHE A 183 12.71 2.56 3.31
N THR A 184 13.33 1.46 3.74
CA THR A 184 14.11 1.43 4.99
C THR A 184 15.31 2.37 4.95
N ILE A 185 16.01 2.47 3.82
CA ILE A 185 17.12 3.42 3.66
C ILE A 185 16.59 4.86 3.78
N TRP A 186 15.50 5.19 3.09
CA TRP A 186 14.90 6.52 3.20
C TRP A 186 14.37 6.83 4.60
N ALA A 187 13.83 5.84 5.31
CA ALA A 187 13.39 6.01 6.70
C ALA A 187 14.53 6.43 7.63
N ARG A 188 15.75 5.90 7.41
CA ARG A 188 16.94 6.25 8.21
C ARG A 188 17.42 7.68 7.98
N ASP A 189 17.14 8.24 6.82
CA ASP A 189 17.53 9.60 6.43
C ASP A 189 16.48 10.67 6.83
N ILE A 190 15.44 10.27 7.57
CA ILE A 190 14.40 11.15 8.13
C ILE A 190 14.65 11.28 9.63
N GLU A 191 14.83 12.51 10.08
CA GLU A 191 15.00 12.89 11.48
C GLU A 191 13.71 13.57 11.97
N ILE A 192 13.12 13.09 13.06
CA ILE A 192 12.01 13.79 13.72
C ILE A 192 12.61 14.77 14.72
N ILE A 193 12.37 16.06 14.49
CA ILE A 193 12.71 17.12 15.43
C ILE A 193 11.51 17.26 16.37
N LEU A 194 11.60 16.64 17.55
CA LEU A 194 10.62 16.78 18.64
C LEU A 194 10.76 18.16 19.31
N THR A 195 10.48 19.24 18.58
CA THR A 195 10.26 20.55 19.19
C THR A 195 8.79 20.67 19.55
N GLU A 196 8.52 20.50 20.85
CA GLU A 196 7.22 20.61 21.52
C GLU A 196 6.14 19.60 21.11
N ARG A 197 5.72 18.84 22.13
CA ARG A 197 4.61 17.89 22.19
C ARG A 197 3.44 18.25 21.27
N VAL A 198 3.45 17.69 20.07
CA VAL A 198 2.22 17.57 19.30
C VAL A 198 1.43 16.46 20.00
N ASN A 199 0.35 16.84 20.68
CA ASN A 199 -0.62 15.87 21.19
C ASN A 199 -0.89 14.80 20.12
N PRO A 200 -1.14 13.54 20.51
CA PRO A 200 -1.39 12.45 19.58
C PRO A 200 -2.77 12.63 18.95
N THR A 201 -2.98 13.68 18.18
CA THR A 201 -4.19 13.98 17.43
C THR A 201 -3.98 15.23 16.57
N ILE A 202 -3.87 14.97 15.27
CA ILE A 202 -4.11 15.91 14.16
C ILE A 202 -2.98 16.92 13.93
N ILE A 203 -2.02 16.56 13.07
CA ILE A 203 -1.15 17.53 12.40
C ILE A 203 -2.02 18.26 11.37
N ARG A 204 -2.20 19.58 11.54
CA ARG A 204 -3.20 20.36 10.80
C ARG A 204 -2.69 20.99 9.50
N THR A 205 -1.37 21.18 9.29
CA THR A 205 -0.85 21.79 8.05
C THR A 205 0.56 21.32 7.63
N GLU A 206 0.91 21.48 6.35
CA GLU A 206 2.24 21.18 5.78
C GLU A 206 3.38 22.02 6.43
N MET A 207 3.05 23.21 6.96
CA MET A 207 4.01 24.05 7.70
C MET A 207 4.35 23.48 9.07
N ASP A 208 3.41 22.81 9.74
CA ASP A 208 3.64 22.18 11.04
C ASP A 208 4.53 20.93 10.88
N LEU A 209 4.32 20.15 9.80
CA LEU A 209 5.17 19.01 9.45
C LEU A 209 6.64 19.40 9.23
N LYS A 210 6.91 20.54 8.59
CA LYS A 210 8.28 21.02 8.34
C LYS A 210 9.03 21.44 9.60
N LYS A 211 8.30 21.78 10.67
CA LYS A 211 8.90 22.09 11.98
C LYS A 211 9.24 20.82 12.76
N CYS A 212 8.45 19.76 12.58
CA CYS A 212 8.59 18.51 13.31
C CYS A 212 9.49 17.47 12.61
N VAL A 213 9.78 17.63 11.31
CA VAL A 213 10.53 16.64 10.53
C VAL A 213 11.61 17.31 9.71
N LYS A 214 12.85 16.83 9.86
CA LYS A 214 13.97 17.18 9.03
C LYS A 214 14.31 16.01 8.11
N VAL A 215 14.12 16.23 6.83
CA VAL A 215 14.47 15.27 5.79
C VAL A 215 15.86 15.64 5.27
N SER A 216 16.78 14.67 5.20
CA SER A 216 18.10 14.92 4.62
C SER A 216 17.97 15.46 3.18
N SER A 217 18.84 16.41 2.83
CA SER A 217 18.93 16.98 1.48
C SER A 217 19.14 15.91 0.39
N SER A 218 19.69 14.74 0.76
CA SER A 218 19.89 13.58 -0.13
C SER A 218 18.59 12.96 -0.62
N ILE A 219 17.51 13.02 0.18
CA ILE A 219 16.23 12.34 -0.10
C ILE A 219 15.03 13.30 -0.18
N GLU A 220 15.19 14.55 0.26
CA GLU A 220 14.15 15.59 0.19
C GLU A 220 13.58 15.78 -1.23
N LYS A 221 14.40 15.56 -2.26
CA LYS A 221 13.96 15.64 -3.66
C LYS A 221 13.16 14.42 -4.13
N ALA A 222 13.34 13.27 -3.48
CA ALA A 222 12.69 12.01 -3.84
C ALA A 222 11.39 11.77 -3.06
N ILE A 223 11.29 12.28 -1.83
CA ILE A 223 10.14 12.04 -0.95
C ILE A 223 9.51 13.33 -0.44
N LYS A 224 8.22 13.25 -0.08
CA LYS A 224 7.47 14.23 0.69
C LYS A 224 6.95 13.52 1.94
N VAL A 225 7.26 14.04 3.12
CA VAL A 225 6.61 13.59 4.36
C VAL A 225 5.25 14.24 4.44
N THR A 226 4.24 13.43 4.71
CA THR A 226 2.83 13.81 4.57
C THR A 226 2.02 13.61 5.85
N GLY A 227 2.62 12.96 6.85
CA GLY A 227 2.04 12.78 8.17
C GLY A 227 3.06 12.14 9.10
N VAL A 228 2.90 12.39 10.40
CA VAL A 228 3.60 11.70 11.49
C VAL A 228 2.55 11.33 12.52
N SER A 229 2.60 10.11 13.03
CA SER A 229 1.76 9.65 14.13
C SER A 229 2.61 8.96 15.17
N GLN A 230 2.48 9.38 16.42
CA GLN A 230 3.13 8.73 17.55
C GLN A 230 2.16 7.71 18.15
N HIS A 231 2.63 6.47 18.27
CA HIS A 231 1.88 5.39 18.88
C HIS A 231 2.50 5.03 20.22
N ILE A 232 1.65 5.05 21.25
CA ILE A 232 2.00 4.68 22.60
C ILE A 232 1.25 3.39 22.90
N THR A 233 1.97 2.26 22.97
CA THR A 233 1.36 0.97 23.32
C THR A 233 1.60 0.69 24.79
N LEU A 234 0.52 0.61 25.57
CA LEU A 234 0.55 0.14 26.95
C LEU A 234 0.70 -1.38 26.96
N SER A 235 1.52 -1.93 27.86
CA SER A 235 1.65 -3.39 27.98
C SER A 235 0.32 -4.03 28.42
N GLU A 236 0.09 -5.29 28.05
CA GLU A 236 -1.13 -6.03 28.44
C GLU A 236 -1.36 -6.03 29.97
N GLU A 237 -0.27 -6.05 30.76
CA GLU A 237 -0.32 -5.95 32.22
C GLU A 237 -0.85 -4.58 32.71
N ALA A 238 -0.59 -3.49 31.98
CA ALA A 238 -1.13 -2.16 32.28
C ALA A 238 -2.61 -2.03 31.88
N VAL A 239 -3.03 -2.69 30.80
CA VAL A 239 -4.44 -2.76 30.38
C VAL A 239 -5.27 -3.60 31.36
N GLU A 240 -4.70 -4.68 31.91
CA GLU A 240 -5.36 -5.48 32.95
C GLU A 240 -5.40 -4.81 34.32
N ALA A 241 -4.40 -4.00 34.67
CA ALA A 241 -4.41 -3.20 35.90
C ALA A 241 -5.53 -2.16 35.92
N ASN A 242 -5.93 -1.65 34.75
CA ASN A 242 -7.05 -0.72 34.56
C ASN A 242 -8.43 -1.41 34.52
N LYS A 243 -8.51 -2.74 34.57
CA LYS A 243 -9.80 -3.43 34.72
C LYS A 243 -10.24 -3.40 36.18
N LEU A 244 -11.40 -2.79 36.42
CA LEU A 244 -12.04 -2.74 37.73
C LEU A 244 -12.29 -4.17 38.26
N ASP A 245 -11.78 -4.50 39.45
CA ASP A 245 -12.12 -5.77 40.09
C ASP A 245 -13.59 -5.71 40.54
N ARG A 246 -14.46 -6.40 39.79
CA ARG A 246 -15.92 -6.44 40.00
C ARG A 246 -16.35 -6.83 41.41
N LYS A 247 -15.49 -7.45 42.21
CA LYS A 247 -15.81 -7.87 43.60
C LYS A 247 -15.42 -6.87 44.67
N THR A 248 -14.47 -5.97 44.41
CA THR A 248 -13.91 -5.08 45.43
C THR A 248 -14.01 -3.59 45.07
N GLY A 249 -14.40 -3.27 43.83
CA GLY A 249 -14.53 -1.89 43.35
C GLY A 249 -13.22 -1.11 43.37
N LYS A 250 -12.08 -1.80 43.50
CA LYS A 250 -10.75 -1.19 43.63
C LYS A 250 -9.87 -1.57 42.46
N ILE A 251 -9.15 -0.58 41.94
CA ILE A 251 -8.11 -0.75 40.93
C ILE A 251 -6.96 -1.57 41.55
N LYS A 252 -6.52 -2.64 40.88
CA LYS A 252 -5.38 -3.45 41.35
C LYS A 252 -4.11 -2.62 41.29
N LYS A 253 -3.50 -2.32 42.44
CA LYS A 253 -2.16 -1.69 42.49
C LYS A 253 -1.10 -2.69 42.04
N VAL A 254 -0.65 -2.58 40.80
CA VAL A 254 0.53 -3.31 40.31
C VAL A 254 1.78 -2.51 40.69
N LYS A 255 2.68 -3.16 41.44
CA LYS A 255 4.00 -2.63 41.80
C LYS A 255 5.00 -3.10 40.74
N GLY A 256 5.39 -2.21 39.84
CA GLY A 256 6.41 -2.52 38.84
C GLY A 256 6.27 -1.63 37.60
N SER A 257 7.25 -0.78 37.37
CA SER A 257 7.43 -0.03 36.13
C SER A 257 7.57 -1.00 34.97
N LYS A 258 6.63 -1.01 34.01
CA LYS A 258 6.79 -1.80 32.80
C LYS A 258 6.50 -0.98 31.55
N LEU A 259 7.41 -1.14 30.60
CA LEU A 259 7.72 -0.29 29.47
C LEU A 259 6.47 0.07 28.66
N LEU A 260 6.30 1.37 28.40
CA LEU A 260 5.53 1.83 27.24
C LEU A 260 6.39 1.61 26.01
N ASP A 261 5.87 0.87 25.04
CA ASP A 261 6.48 0.80 23.72
C ASP A 261 5.99 2.02 22.92
N VAL A 262 6.86 3.03 22.82
CA VAL A 262 6.59 4.26 22.09
C VAL A 262 7.30 4.15 20.75
N TYR A 263 6.54 4.14 19.66
CA TYR A 263 7.10 4.17 18.31
C TYR A 263 6.43 5.24 17.47
N ASP A 264 7.22 5.87 16.60
CA ASP A 264 6.75 6.87 15.66
C ASP A 264 6.56 6.26 14.27
N GLU A 265 5.40 6.55 13.67
CA GLU A 265 5.07 6.23 12.29
C GLU A 265 5.13 7.50 11.43
N VAL A 266 5.83 7.41 10.30
CA VAL A 266 5.94 8.49 9.33
C VAL A 266 5.27 8.06 8.03
N GLN A 267 4.36 8.88 7.56
CA GLN A 267 3.72 8.70 6.27
C GLN A 267 4.49 9.42 5.19
N ILE A 268 5.04 8.66 4.25
CA ILE A 268 5.90 9.16 3.18
C ILE A 268 5.17 8.97 1.84
N GLN A 269 5.22 10.02 1.02
CA GLN A 269 4.82 9.99 -0.37
C GLN A 269 6.06 10.16 -1.24
N VAL A 270 6.21 9.31 -2.26
CA VAL A 270 7.31 9.42 -3.21
C VAL A 270 6.94 10.47 -4.28
N LYS A 271 7.79 11.48 -4.47
CA LYS A 271 7.60 12.52 -5.48
C LYS A 271 7.74 11.90 -6.87
N TYR A 272 6.93 12.31 -7.84
CA TYR A 272 6.95 11.78 -9.22
C TYR A 272 6.73 10.25 -9.32
N SER A 273 5.95 9.68 -8.40
CA SER A 273 5.65 8.25 -8.33
C SER A 273 4.16 7.95 -8.39
N ILE A 274 3.84 6.76 -8.90
CA ILE A 274 2.50 6.15 -8.88
C ILE A 274 2.31 5.31 -7.59
N ILE A 275 3.40 5.05 -6.85
CA ILE A 275 3.36 4.29 -5.60
C ILE A 275 2.51 5.07 -4.58
N PRO A 276 1.52 4.43 -3.95
CA PRO A 276 0.69 5.09 -2.96
C PRO A 276 1.52 5.49 -1.75
N ARG A 277 0.96 6.36 -0.91
CA ARG A 277 1.55 6.75 0.37
C ARG A 277 1.86 5.50 1.19
N VAL A 278 3.06 5.48 1.77
CA VAL A 278 3.53 4.36 2.60
C VAL A 278 3.75 4.87 4.02
N THR A 279 3.19 4.16 5.00
CA THR A 279 3.47 4.38 6.41
C THR A 279 4.70 3.56 6.79
N LEU A 280 5.75 4.22 7.25
CA LEU A 280 6.97 3.58 7.73
C LEU A 280 7.07 3.77 9.25
N ARG A 281 7.38 2.70 9.96
CA ARG A 281 7.82 2.77 11.35
C ARG A 281 9.28 3.20 11.36
N LEU A 282 9.59 4.25 12.11
CA LEU A 282 10.98 4.63 12.30
C LEU A 282 11.61 3.70 13.34
N PRO A 283 12.78 3.11 13.04
CA PRO A 283 13.59 2.45 14.05
C PRO A 283 14.30 3.54 14.86
N GLN A 284 13.69 4.02 15.94
CA GLN A 284 14.40 4.86 16.93
C GLN A 284 14.18 4.30 18.34
N GLU A 285 15.29 4.05 19.03
CA GLU A 285 15.33 4.00 20.49
C GLU A 285 15.08 5.42 20.99
N ILE A 286 13.90 5.65 21.56
CA ILE A 286 13.59 6.94 22.17
C ILE A 286 14.30 6.98 23.53
N ILE A 287 15.25 7.91 23.71
CA ILE A 287 15.73 8.27 25.03
C ILE A 287 14.62 9.11 25.68
N VAL A 288 13.78 8.44 26.46
CA VAL A 288 12.69 9.07 27.19
C VAL A 288 13.29 9.92 28.32
N THR A 289 13.31 11.24 28.14
CA THR A 289 13.60 12.16 29.26
C THR A 289 12.46 12.12 30.27
N GLU A 290 12.76 12.11 31.58
CA GLU A 290 11.81 11.91 32.70
C GLU A 290 10.52 12.75 32.62
N GLY A 291 10.56 13.94 32.02
CA GLY A 291 9.38 14.78 31.80
C GLY A 291 8.29 14.14 30.93
N TYR A 292 8.62 13.12 30.12
CA TYR A 292 7.67 12.42 29.24
C TYR A 292 6.84 11.36 29.98
N VAL A 293 7.44 10.70 30.98
CA VAL A 293 6.75 9.68 31.79
C VAL A 293 5.62 10.31 32.62
N ASN A 294 5.82 11.56 33.07
CA ASN A 294 4.84 12.28 33.86
C ASN A 294 3.63 12.74 33.03
N LEU A 295 3.82 13.14 31.77
CA LEU A 295 2.69 13.54 30.91
C LEU A 295 1.88 12.38 30.35
N ALA A 296 2.55 11.25 30.05
CA ALA A 296 1.85 10.02 29.65
C ALA A 296 0.98 9.50 30.79
N LYS A 297 1.45 9.63 32.05
CA LYS A 297 0.63 9.36 33.25
C LYS A 297 -0.55 10.32 33.34
N GLU A 298 -0.35 11.64 33.21
CA GLU A 298 -1.44 12.62 33.27
C GLU A 298 -2.51 12.43 32.18
N ASN A 299 -2.11 12.12 30.94
CA ASN A 299 -3.04 11.93 29.84
C ASN A 299 -3.78 10.59 29.87
N CYS A 300 -3.18 9.53 30.42
CA CYS A 300 -3.92 8.28 30.68
C CYS A 300 -4.94 8.49 31.81
N ILE A 301 -4.55 9.19 32.88
CA ILE A 301 -5.46 9.54 33.98
C ILE A 301 -6.65 10.39 33.47
N LYS A 302 -6.39 11.37 32.58
CA LYS A 302 -7.47 12.20 32.02
C LYS A 302 -8.43 11.43 31.09
N ARG A 303 -7.94 10.45 30.33
CA ARG A 303 -8.79 9.61 29.46
C ARG A 303 -9.69 8.69 30.27
N ASP A 304 -9.17 8.11 31.35
CA ASP A 304 -9.94 7.23 32.23
C ASP A 304 -11.02 8.03 32.99
N VAL A 305 -10.75 9.27 33.39
CA VAL A 305 -11.74 10.17 34.02
C VAL A 305 -12.85 10.59 33.04
N SER A 306 -12.51 10.91 31.79
CA SER A 306 -13.52 11.28 30.77
C SER A 306 -14.43 10.11 30.36
N LEU A 307 -13.93 8.87 30.43
CA LEU A 307 -14.74 7.68 30.17
C LEU A 307 -15.66 7.32 31.34
N GLU A 308 -15.27 7.64 32.59
CA GLU A 308 -16.15 7.49 33.76
C GLU A 308 -17.26 8.56 33.82
N GLU A 309 -16.99 9.80 33.39
CA GLU A 309 -18.02 10.86 33.31
C GLU A 309 -19.08 10.59 32.23
N GLU A 310 -18.70 10.10 31.05
CA GLU A 310 -19.66 9.72 29.99
C GLU A 310 -20.55 8.53 30.38
N THR A 311 -20.07 7.63 31.25
CA THR A 311 -20.91 6.52 31.74
C THR A 311 -21.87 6.92 32.85
N ASN A 312 -21.61 8.01 33.59
CA ASN A 312 -22.49 8.47 34.67
C ASN A 312 -23.60 9.42 34.20
N GLU A 313 -23.47 10.05 33.02
CA GLU A 313 -24.55 10.85 32.41
C GLU A 313 -25.60 10.00 31.66
N ALA A 314 -25.40 8.69 31.53
CA ALA A 314 -26.35 7.79 30.86
C ALA A 314 -27.41 7.19 31.81
N ASP A 315 -27.33 7.42 33.12
CA ASP A 315 -28.27 6.91 34.14
C ASP A 315 -28.86 8.04 35.02
N SER A 316 -29.31 9.14 34.39
CA SER A 316 -30.20 10.13 35.03
C SER A 316 -31.36 10.53 34.12
#